data_AF-A0A8T4TZS5-F1
#
_entry.id   AF-A0A8T4TZS5-F1
#
_cell.length_a   1.000
_cell.length_b   1.000
_cell.length_c   1.000
_cell.angle_alpha   90.00
_cell.angle_beta   90.00
_cell.angle_gamma   90.00
#
_symmetry.space_group_name_H-M   'P 1'
#
loop_
_entity.id
_entity.type
_entity.pdbx_description
1 polymer ?
#
loop_
_entity_poly.entity_id
_entity_poly.type
_entity_poly.pdbx_seq_one_letter_code
_entity_poly.pdbx_strand_id
1 'polypeptide(L)'
;MLENTKTKVRDIITTLSQVRGLSNVTLLKGEDKDIIRNLEDEENEGVLSCLDKQFTLVLTHNSEFRAPEGEIAKKENGKIIFPSIPFSEVTAKNVISSSPNKDTHEFLVKQYDLILTDEATLIIGFDL
;
A
#
# COMPACT_ATOMS: atom_id res chain seq x y z
N MET A 1 -5.67 22.13 -12.85
CA MET A 1 -5.46 21.45 -11.56
C MET A 1 -5.41 19.93 -11.71
N LEU A 2 -6.41 19.28 -12.32
CA LEU A 2 -6.44 17.82 -12.50
C LEU A 2 -5.25 17.23 -13.29
N GLU A 3 -4.76 17.92 -14.33
CA GLU A 3 -3.59 17.42 -15.09
C GLU A 3 -2.32 17.39 -14.24
N ASN A 4 -2.07 18.42 -13.42
CA ASN A 4 -0.90 18.47 -12.54
C ASN A 4 -0.92 17.31 -11.52
N THR A 5 -2.09 16.98 -10.98
CA THR A 5 -2.27 15.85 -10.08
C THR A 5 -1.98 14.51 -10.77
N LYS A 6 -2.50 14.32 -11.99
CA LYS A 6 -2.22 13.10 -12.78
C LYS A 6 -0.73 12.94 -13.08
N THR A 7 -0.05 14.03 -13.44
CA THR A 7 1.40 14.01 -13.68
C THR A 7 2.16 13.58 -12.42
N LYS A 8 1.86 14.19 -11.26
CA LYS A 8 2.52 13.82 -10.00
C LYS A 8 2.33 12.36 -9.61
N VAL A 9 1.12 11.82 -9.73
CA VAL A 9 0.87 10.40 -9.44
C VAL A 9 1.69 9.50 -10.39
N ARG A 10 1.78 9.87 -11.67
CA ARG A 10 2.59 9.15 -12.65
C ARG A 10 4.08 9.19 -12.31
N ASP A 11 4.59 10.33 -11.87
CA ASP A 11 5.98 10.49 -11.46
C ASP A 11 6.31 9.64 -10.23
N ILE A 12 5.38 9.56 -9.27
CA ILE A 12 5.49 8.67 -8.11
C ILE A 12 5.54 7.20 -8.54
N ILE A 13 4.62 6.76 -9.39
CA ILE A 13 4.60 5.37 -9.91
C ILE A 13 5.92 5.04 -10.64
N THR A 14 6.41 5.98 -11.44
CA THR A 14 7.68 5.82 -12.18
C THR A 14 8.86 5.70 -11.21
N THR A 15 8.89 6.52 -10.16
CA THR A 15 9.93 6.49 -9.13
C THR A 15 9.93 5.15 -8.39
N LEU A 16 8.75 4.68 -7.95
CA LEU A 16 8.62 3.41 -7.23
C LEU A 16 9.00 2.21 -8.09
N SER A 17 8.73 2.25 -9.40
CA SER A 17 9.11 1.20 -10.35
C SER A 17 10.63 1.07 -10.53
N GLN A 18 11.42 2.03 -10.03
CA GLN A 18 12.88 2.01 -10.05
C GLN A 18 13.49 1.63 -8.70
N VAL A 19 12.68 1.46 -7.66
CA VAL A 19 13.15 1.08 -6.33
C VAL A 19 13.45 -0.42 -6.31
N ARG A 20 14.64 -0.77 -5.85
CA ARG A 20 15.06 -2.16 -5.73
C ARG A 20 14.11 -2.93 -4.80
N GLY A 21 13.67 -4.09 -5.27
CA GLY A 21 12.80 -4.98 -4.51
C GLY A 21 11.31 -4.61 -4.56
N LEU A 22 10.90 -3.58 -5.32
CA LEU A 22 9.50 -3.23 -5.57
C LEU A 22 9.09 -3.54 -7.02
N SER A 23 7.86 -4.04 -7.20
CA SER A 23 7.28 -4.44 -8.49
C SER A 23 5.78 -4.11 -8.56
N ASN A 24 5.17 -4.27 -9.73
CA ASN A 24 3.70 -4.20 -9.95
C ASN A 24 3.00 -2.92 -9.46
N VAL A 25 3.67 -1.76 -9.51
CA VAL A 25 3.14 -0.50 -8.97
C VAL A 25 1.92 0.00 -9.76
N THR A 26 0.75 -0.03 -9.13
CA THR A 26 -0.53 0.31 -9.77
C THR A 26 -1.41 1.17 -8.87
N LEU A 27 -2.16 2.10 -9.47
CA LEU A 27 -3.13 2.94 -8.76
C LEU A 27 -4.43 2.16 -8.48
N LEU A 28 -4.84 2.15 -7.21
CA LEU A 28 -6.12 1.57 -6.79
C LEU A 28 -7.29 2.42 -7.27
N LYS A 29 -8.32 1.74 -7.81
CA LYS A 29 -9.60 2.38 -8.15
C LYS A 29 -10.43 2.59 -6.88
N GLY A 30 -11.31 3.59 -6.91
CA GLY A 30 -12.22 3.88 -5.79
C GLY A 30 -13.10 2.69 -5.41
N GLU A 31 -13.67 2.00 -6.41
CA GLU A 31 -14.52 0.81 -6.20
C GLU A 31 -13.77 -0.36 -5.52
N ASP A 32 -12.48 -0.52 -5.83
CA ASP A 32 -11.67 -1.58 -5.23
C ASP A 32 -11.34 -1.28 -3.76
N LYS A 33 -11.26 0.00 -3.38
CA LYS A 33 -11.06 0.39 -1.97
C LYS A 33 -12.18 -0.12 -1.07
N ASP A 34 -13.42 -0.02 -1.53
CA ASP A 34 -14.59 -0.48 -0.77
C ASP A 34 -14.59 -2.00 -0.60
N ILE A 35 -14.15 -2.74 -1.63
CA ILE A 35 -13.99 -4.20 -1.54
C ILE A 35 -12.91 -4.54 -0.51
N ILE A 36 -11.75 -3.89 -0.56
CA ILE A 36 -10.66 -4.15 0.39
C ILE A 36 -11.10 -3.91 1.83
N ARG A 37 -11.86 -2.83 2.10
CA ARG A 37 -12.38 -2.57 3.46
C ARG A 37 -13.25 -3.70 4.01
N ASN A 38 -13.94 -4.44 3.15
CA ASN A 38 -14.78 -5.56 3.55
C ASN A 38 -14.01 -6.88 3.69
N LEU A 39 -12.81 -6.98 3.09
CA LEU A 39 -11.95 -8.16 3.17
C LEU A 39 -10.91 -8.05 4.28
N GLU A 40 -10.53 -6.83 4.64
CA GLU A 40 -9.48 -6.56 5.61
C GLU A 40 -9.97 -6.68 7.06
N ASP A 41 -9.07 -7.12 7.94
CA ASP A 41 -9.34 -7.20 9.37
C ASP A 41 -9.42 -5.80 10.00
N GLU A 42 -10.35 -5.59 10.94
CA GLU A 42 -10.49 -4.31 11.66
C GLU A 42 -9.21 -3.95 12.44
N GLU A 43 -8.47 -4.96 12.90
CA GLU A 43 -7.17 -4.80 13.55
C GLU A 43 -6.03 -4.36 12.61
N ASN A 44 -6.20 -4.43 11.29
CA ASN A 44 -5.24 -3.91 10.31
C ASN A 44 -5.51 -2.42 10.02
N GLU A 45 -5.41 -1.62 11.09
CA GLU A 45 -5.55 -0.16 11.05
C GLU A 45 -4.67 0.48 9.97
N GLY A 46 -3.52 -0.12 9.70
CA GLY A 46 -2.57 0.34 8.70
C GLY A 46 -3.13 0.35 7.29
N VAL A 47 -3.75 -0.75 6.85
CA VAL A 47 -4.39 -0.80 5.52
C VAL A 47 -5.58 0.13 5.47
N LEU A 48 -6.44 0.10 6.48
CA LEU A 48 -7.63 0.95 6.51
C LEU A 48 -7.28 2.43 6.43
N SER A 49 -6.21 2.85 7.11
CA SER A 49 -5.66 4.21 7.05
C SER A 49 -5.09 4.56 5.66
N CYS A 50 -4.47 3.60 4.96
CA CYS A 50 -3.98 3.82 3.60
C CYS A 50 -5.12 4.05 2.60
N LEU A 51 -6.26 3.37 2.79
CA LEU A 51 -7.43 3.50 1.94
C LEU A 51 -8.13 4.85 2.12
N ASP A 52 -8.02 5.46 3.31
CA ASP A 52 -8.56 6.79 3.64
C ASP A 52 -7.81 7.94 2.94
N LYS A 53 -6.63 7.67 2.38
CA LYS A 53 -5.84 8.67 1.66
C LYS A 53 -6.44 8.99 0.30
N GLN A 54 -6.11 10.18 -0.21
CA GLN A 54 -6.59 10.65 -1.51
C GLN A 54 -6.22 9.68 -2.64
N PHE A 55 -4.96 9.23 -2.64
CA PHE A 55 -4.45 8.24 -3.58
C PHE A 55 -3.95 7.02 -2.83
N THR A 56 -4.19 5.86 -3.42
CA THR A 56 -3.68 4.59 -2.88
C THR A 56 -3.05 3.80 -4.01
N LEU A 57 -1.84 3.29 -3.80
CA LEU A 57 -1.17 2.38 -4.72
C LEU A 57 -1.16 0.99 -4.13
N VAL A 58 -1.26 -0.01 -4.99
CA VAL A 58 -0.85 -1.38 -4.72
C VAL A 58 0.47 -1.62 -5.44
N LEU A 59 1.36 -2.35 -4.80
CA LEU A 59 2.59 -2.87 -5.38
C LEU A 59 2.94 -4.18 -4.69
N THR A 60 4.00 -4.82 -5.14
CA THR A 60 4.57 -5.99 -4.50
C THR A 60 6.01 -5.72 -4.09
N HIS A 61 6.48 -6.42 -3.06
CA HIS A 61 7.86 -6.32 -2.61
C HIS A 61 8.45 -7.70 -2.30
N ASN A 62 9.76 -7.85 -2.46
CA ASN A 62 10.51 -9.05 -2.07
C ASN A 62 11.50 -8.76 -0.95
N SER A 63 12.34 -9.76 -0.64
CA SER A 63 13.38 -9.71 0.39
C SER A 63 14.53 -8.73 0.10
N GLU A 64 14.64 -8.18 -1.11
CA GLU A 64 15.61 -7.13 -1.43
C GLU A 64 15.14 -5.72 -1.05
N PHE A 65 13.84 -5.55 -0.78
CA PHE A 65 13.33 -4.27 -0.30
C PHE A 65 13.80 -4.01 1.13
N ARG A 66 13.97 -2.74 1.48
CA ARG A 66 14.45 -2.36 2.82
C ARG A 66 13.50 -2.84 3.92
N ALA A 67 14.03 -2.89 5.14
CA ALA A 67 13.22 -3.09 6.33
C ALA A 67 12.20 -1.95 6.54
N PRO A 68 11.06 -2.23 7.19
CA PRO A 68 10.07 -1.21 7.55
C PRO A 68 10.65 -0.14 8.49
N GLU A 69 10.15 1.10 8.38
CA GLU A 69 10.58 2.25 9.19
C GLU A 69 9.92 2.31 10.58
N GLY A 70 9.21 1.26 10.98
CA GLY A 70 8.45 1.24 12.21
C GLY A 70 8.02 -0.16 12.62
N GLU A 71 7.28 -0.23 13.72
CA GLU A 71 6.74 -1.47 14.26
C GLU A 71 5.59 -1.97 13.37
N ILE A 72 5.71 -3.20 12.85
CA ILE A 72 4.71 -3.79 11.94
C ILE A 72 3.50 -4.39 12.67
N ALA A 73 3.62 -4.65 13.97
CA ALA A 73 2.56 -5.19 14.81
C ALA A 73 2.81 -4.78 16.25
N LYS A 74 1.80 -4.23 16.91
CA LYS A 74 1.87 -3.84 18.33
C LYS A 74 0.73 -4.46 19.12
N LYS A 75 0.94 -4.66 20.42
CA LYS A 75 -0.09 -5.14 21.33
C LYS A 75 -0.75 -3.98 22.06
N GLU A 76 -2.03 -3.74 21.81
CA GLU A 76 -2.80 -2.66 22.42
C GLU A 76 -4.09 -3.22 23.02
N ASN A 77 -4.37 -2.91 24.29
CA ASN A 77 -5.54 -3.39 25.02
C ASN A 77 -5.76 -4.92 24.96
N GLY A 78 -4.67 -5.69 24.90
CA GLY A 78 -4.71 -7.15 24.83
C GLY A 78 -4.89 -7.72 23.42
N LYS A 79 -5.14 -6.89 22.40
CA LYS A 79 -5.23 -7.26 20.99
C LYS A 79 -3.91 -6.97 20.25
N ILE A 80 -3.66 -7.71 19.18
CA ILE A 80 -2.59 -7.38 18.22
C ILE A 80 -3.22 -6.47 17.17
N ILE A 81 -2.57 -5.35 16.89
CA ILE A 81 -2.96 -4.43 15.83
C ILE A 81 -1.78 -4.20 14.89
N PHE A 82 -2.08 -3.95 13.61
CA PHE A 82 -1.10 -3.71 12.56
C PHE A 82 -1.18 -2.24 12.15
N PRO A 83 -0.29 -1.37 12.68
CA PRO A 83 -0.36 0.06 12.41
C PRO A 83 0.15 0.37 11.00
N SER A 84 -0.16 1.58 10.52
CA SER A 84 0.48 2.11 9.32
C SER A 84 1.93 2.53 9.61
N ILE A 85 2.78 2.43 8.58
CA ILE A 85 4.21 2.73 8.68
C ILE A 85 4.57 3.82 7.66
N PRO A 86 5.40 4.82 8.02
CA PRO A 86 5.93 5.78 7.06
C PRO A 86 6.57 5.11 5.84
N PHE A 87 6.43 5.73 4.68
CA PHE A 87 6.98 5.22 3.42
C PHE A 87 7.78 6.31 2.69
N SER A 88 9.09 6.35 2.94
CA SER A 88 9.96 7.45 2.51
C SER A 88 10.27 7.50 1.01
N GLU A 89 10.00 6.44 0.25
CA GLU A 89 10.23 6.39 -1.19
C GLU A 89 9.30 7.33 -1.99
N VAL A 90 8.19 7.78 -1.39
CA VAL A 90 7.24 8.70 -2.03
C VAL A 90 7.39 10.09 -1.46
N THR A 91 7.73 11.05 -2.33
CA THR A 91 7.75 12.47 -1.97
C THR A 91 6.34 13.07 -2.14
N ALA A 92 5.48 12.87 -1.14
CA ALA A 92 4.13 13.43 -1.06
C ALA A 92 3.75 13.75 0.41
N LYS A 93 2.50 14.13 0.66
CA LYS A 93 2.02 14.39 2.04
C LYS A 93 1.42 13.12 2.62
N ASN A 94 1.55 12.95 3.93
CA ASN A 94 0.91 11.90 4.73
C ASN A 94 1.13 10.48 4.17
N VAL A 95 2.33 10.20 3.67
CA VAL A 95 2.64 8.93 3.03
C VAL A 95 2.80 7.84 4.07
N ILE A 96 1.96 6.81 3.94
CA ILE A 96 1.95 5.65 4.82
C ILE A 96 1.80 4.37 3.99
N SER A 97 2.21 3.25 4.57
CA SER A 97 2.09 1.93 3.98
C SER A 97 1.64 0.89 5.00
N SER A 98 1.07 -0.20 4.50
CA SER A 98 0.80 -1.41 5.28
C SER A 98 0.71 -2.63 4.36
N SER A 99 0.99 -3.80 4.94
CA SER A 99 0.75 -5.09 4.28
C SER A 99 -0.69 -5.54 4.55
N PRO A 100 -1.43 -5.97 3.51
CA PRO A 100 -2.78 -6.48 3.68
C PRO A 100 -2.81 -7.89 4.27
N ASN A 101 -3.98 -8.29 4.77
CA ASN A 101 -4.23 -9.68 5.10
C ASN A 101 -4.29 -10.55 3.84
N LYS A 102 -4.46 -11.86 4.06
CA LYS A 102 -4.44 -12.87 2.99
C LYS A 102 -5.56 -12.66 1.97
N ASP A 103 -6.78 -12.37 2.42
CA ASP A 103 -7.94 -12.28 1.53
C ASP A 103 -7.85 -11.03 0.64
N THR A 104 -7.42 -9.90 1.21
CA THR A 104 -7.08 -8.69 0.45
C THR A 104 -5.93 -8.94 -0.52
N HIS A 105 -4.86 -9.64 -0.10
CA HIS A 105 -3.74 -10.00 -0.97
C HIS A 105 -4.22 -10.79 -2.20
N GLU A 106 -5.00 -11.85 -2.00
CA GLU A 106 -5.52 -12.69 -3.08
C GLU A 106 -6.44 -11.90 -4.03
N PHE A 107 -7.27 -11.01 -3.48
CA PHE A 107 -8.08 -10.10 -4.28
C PHE A 107 -7.23 -9.19 -5.16
N LEU A 108 -6.21 -8.54 -4.58
CA LEU A 108 -5.34 -7.61 -5.30
C LEU A 108 -4.57 -8.32 -6.43
N VAL A 109 -4.02 -9.50 -6.14
CA VAL A 109 -3.27 -10.32 -7.12
C VAL A 109 -4.14 -10.61 -8.34
N LYS A 110 -5.38 -11.04 -8.11
CA LYS A 110 -6.31 -11.36 -9.19
C LYS A 110 -6.82 -10.12 -9.93
N GLN A 111 -7.19 -9.07 -9.20
CA GLN A 111 -7.80 -7.87 -9.77
C GLN A 111 -6.82 -7.07 -10.64
N TYR A 112 -5.54 -7.08 -10.27
CA TYR A 112 -4.50 -6.30 -10.91
C TYR A 112 -3.47 -7.14 -11.69
N ASP A 113 -3.71 -8.45 -11.83
CA ASP A 113 -2.83 -9.40 -12.52
C ASP A 113 -1.37 -9.28 -12.04
N LEU A 114 -1.20 -9.22 -10.71
CA LEU A 114 0.11 -9.00 -10.09
C LEU A 114 0.98 -10.24 -10.30
N ILE A 115 2.17 -10.04 -10.87
CA ILE A 115 3.12 -11.13 -11.10
C ILE A 115 3.90 -11.37 -9.81
N LEU A 116 3.61 -12.48 -9.12
CA LEU A 116 4.31 -12.88 -7.91
C LEU A 116 5.39 -13.92 -8.22
N THR A 117 6.55 -13.78 -7.59
CA THR A 117 7.63 -14.80 -7.61
C THR A 117 7.98 -15.24 -6.19
N ASP A 118 8.42 -14.31 -5.36
CA ASP A 118 8.65 -14.44 -3.91
C ASP A 118 8.30 -13.11 -3.25
N GLU A 119 7.10 -12.63 -3.57
CA GLU A 119 6.68 -11.26 -3.28
C GLU A 119 5.40 -11.23 -2.45
N ALA A 120 5.33 -10.25 -1.55
CA ALA A 120 4.12 -9.91 -0.81
C ALA A 120 3.57 -8.57 -1.31
N THR A 121 2.26 -8.39 -1.24
CA THR A 121 1.62 -7.12 -1.59
C THR A 121 1.85 -6.06 -0.52
N LEU A 122 1.99 -4.82 -0.95
CA LEU A 122 2.04 -3.63 -0.09
C LEU A 122 1.05 -2.60 -0.62
N ILE A 123 0.33 -1.96 0.31
CA ILE A 123 -0.57 -0.85 0.02
C ILE A 123 0.09 0.44 0.51
N ILE A 124 0.11 1.49 -0.31
CA ILE A 124 0.61 2.81 0.05
C ILE A 124 -0.53 3.82 -0.08
N GLY A 125 -0.78 4.63 0.94
CA GLY A 125 -1.68 5.79 0.87
C GLY A 125 -0.92 7.12 0.94
N PHE A 126 -1.31 8.13 0.17
CA PHE A 126 -0.76 9.49 0.23
C PHE A 126 -1.72 10.58 -0.30
N ASP A 127 -1.38 11.84 0.00
CA ASP A 127 -2.14 13.03 -0.40
C ASP A 127 -1.28 14.00 -1.25
N LEU A 128 -1.91 14.74 -2.19
CA LEU A 128 -1.25 15.72 -3.08
C LEU A 128 -1.77 17.15 -2.91
#